data_AF-A0A926VPY3-F1
#
_entry.id   AF-A0A926VPY3-F1
#
_cell.length_a   1.000
_cell.length_b   1.000
_cell.length_c   1.000
_cell.angle_alpha   90.00
_cell.angle_beta   90.00
_cell.angle_gamma   90.00
#
_symmetry.space_group_name_H-M   'P 1'
#
loop_
_entity.id
_entity.type
_entity.pdbx_description
1 polymer ?
#
loop_
_entity_poly.entity_id
_entity_poly.type
_entity_poly.pdbx_seq_one_letter_code
_entity_poly.pdbx_strand_id
1 'polypeptide(L)'
;MKILTSLVTAMLLAGSTIALPVQARRHQDYKTQSLSDRSLSFDRPSPASASNADSTYHATGARKATVFAPPSNVRDRPNGNIVCRITTRRQINVYRFYDNSQQWLSTDACGDDRYGVIHISQIRF
;
A
#
# COMPACT_ATOMS: atom_id res chain seq x y z
N MET A 1 60.81 -29.22 28.73
CA MET A 1 61.58 -28.35 29.65
C MET A 1 60.81 -27.04 29.78
N LYS A 2 60.53 -26.64 31.04
CA LYS A 2 59.79 -25.43 31.43
C LYS A 2 60.72 -24.22 31.31
N ILE A 3 60.23 -23.09 30.78
CA ILE A 3 60.72 -21.76 31.19
C ILE A 3 59.51 -20.82 31.31
N LEU A 4 59.27 -20.38 32.54
CA LEU A 4 58.36 -19.33 32.99
C LEU A 4 59.18 -18.04 33.14
N THR A 5 58.68 -16.90 32.63
CA THR A 5 58.95 -15.52 33.09
C THR A 5 58.00 -14.60 32.29
N SER A 6 56.85 -14.18 32.82
CA SER A 6 56.60 -13.01 33.67
C SER A 6 57.10 -11.68 33.09
N LEU A 7 56.18 -10.84 32.62
CA LEU A 7 56.21 -9.39 32.87
C LEU A 7 54.86 -8.76 32.54
N VAL A 8 54.27 -8.20 33.59
CA VAL A 8 53.10 -7.33 33.59
C VAL A 8 53.49 -6.02 32.91
N THR A 9 52.70 -5.54 31.96
CA THR A 9 52.70 -4.12 31.61
C THR A 9 51.26 -3.69 31.35
N ALA A 10 50.65 -3.12 32.37
CA ALA A 10 49.47 -2.29 32.24
C ALA A 10 49.91 -0.91 31.75
N MET A 11 49.31 -0.43 30.65
CA MET A 11 49.21 1.00 30.38
C MET A 11 47.81 1.32 29.89
N LEU A 12 47.10 2.08 30.73
CA LEU A 12 45.99 2.93 30.37
C LEU A 12 46.39 3.81 29.17
N LEU A 13 45.44 4.13 28.29
CA LEU A 13 44.97 5.51 28.07
C LEU A 13 44.01 5.61 26.88
N ALA A 14 43.14 6.61 27.01
CA ALA A 14 42.35 7.28 25.99
C ALA A 14 41.09 6.55 25.49
N GLY A 15 40.01 6.79 26.23
CA GLY A 15 38.68 6.80 25.65
C GLY A 15 38.58 7.79 24.49
N SER A 16 37.78 7.43 23.51
CA SER A 16 37.25 8.36 22.51
C SER A 16 35.81 7.93 22.25
N THR A 17 34.91 8.41 23.11
CA THR A 17 33.48 8.43 22.83
C THR A 17 33.24 9.38 21.67
N ILE A 18 33.11 8.84 20.48
CA ILE A 18 32.64 9.59 19.31
C ILE A 18 31.15 9.83 19.51
N ALA A 19 30.81 11.00 20.06
CA ALA A 19 29.45 11.50 20.11
C ALA A 19 28.99 11.80 18.68
N LEU A 20 28.03 11.03 18.19
CA LEU A 20 27.32 11.33 16.94
C LEU A 20 26.38 12.53 17.18
N PRO A 21 26.41 13.58 16.33
CA PRO A 21 25.47 14.68 16.46
C PRO A 21 24.06 14.22 16.09
N VAL A 22 23.17 14.30 17.08
CA VAL A 22 21.71 14.27 16.93
C VAL A 22 21.31 15.42 15.98
N GLN A 23 21.04 15.09 14.72
CA GLN A 23 20.48 16.06 13.77
C GLN A 23 19.05 16.39 14.20
N ALA A 24 18.92 17.58 14.76
CA ALA A 24 17.68 18.19 15.17
C ALA A 24 16.75 18.43 13.97
N ARG A 25 15.48 18.11 14.24
CA ARG A 25 14.25 18.40 13.52
C ARG A 25 14.31 19.70 12.69
N ARG A 26 14.02 19.59 11.38
CA ARG A 26 13.28 20.64 10.66
C ARG A 26 11.80 20.28 10.74
N HIS A 27 11.10 20.92 11.67
CA HIS A 27 9.64 21.04 11.60
C HIS A 27 9.32 21.84 10.33
N GLN A 28 8.52 21.27 9.45
CA GLN A 28 7.84 22.04 8.40
C GLN A 28 6.71 22.83 9.08
N ASP A 29 6.81 24.15 9.00
CA ASP A 29 5.75 25.08 9.40
C ASP A 29 4.52 24.85 8.51
N TYR A 30 3.53 24.13 9.02
CA TYR A 30 2.19 24.16 8.45
C TYR A 30 1.48 25.39 9.02
N LYS A 31 1.10 26.29 8.13
CA LYS A 31 0.40 27.53 8.42
C LYS A 31 -0.99 27.22 8.97
N THR A 32 -1.14 27.31 10.28
CA THR A 32 -2.44 27.39 10.96
C THR A 32 -3.08 28.74 10.62
N GLN A 33 -4.14 28.73 9.82
CA GLN A 33 -5.09 29.85 9.73
C GLN A 33 -6.41 29.40 10.36
N SER A 34 -6.80 30.08 11.43
CA SER A 34 -8.07 29.89 12.15
C SER A 34 -8.71 31.26 12.39
N LEU A 35 -10.04 31.23 12.48
CA LEU A 35 -10.98 32.29 12.91
C LEU A 35 -11.36 33.28 11.79
N SER A 36 -12.64 33.61 11.50
CA SER A 36 -13.88 33.53 12.27
C SER A 36 -15.09 33.90 11.38
N ASP A 37 -16.21 33.20 11.59
CA ASP A 37 -17.62 33.64 11.53
C ASP A 37 -18.13 34.66 10.49
N ARG A 38 -19.04 34.20 9.62
CA ARG A 38 -20.21 34.99 9.17
C ARG A 38 -21.39 34.13 8.68
N SER A 39 -22.20 33.66 9.64
CA SER A 39 -23.64 33.33 9.48
C SER A 39 -24.43 34.60 9.10
N LEU A 40 -25.57 34.68 8.42
CA LEU A 40 -26.59 33.79 7.84
C LEU A 40 -27.48 34.71 6.96
N SER A 41 -27.96 34.26 5.81
CA SER A 41 -29.38 34.45 5.43
C SER A 41 -29.76 33.68 4.17
N PHE A 42 -30.70 32.77 4.39
CA PHE A 42 -31.72 32.22 3.49
C PHE A 42 -31.94 32.99 2.17
N ASP A 43 -31.82 32.30 1.04
CA ASP A 43 -32.96 32.06 0.14
C ASP A 43 -32.69 30.85 -0.77
N ARG A 44 -33.60 29.87 -0.69
CA ARG A 44 -33.57 28.61 -1.43
C ARG A 44 -34.54 28.72 -2.60
N PRO A 45 -34.11 28.38 -3.82
CA PRO A 45 -34.95 27.54 -4.67
C PRO A 45 -34.31 26.16 -4.79
N SER A 46 -35.12 25.13 -4.53
CA SER A 46 -34.76 23.74 -4.77
C SER A 46 -34.61 23.51 -6.28
N PRO A 47 -33.59 22.76 -6.71
CA PRO A 47 -33.81 21.71 -7.68
C PRO A 47 -33.50 20.38 -7.01
N ALA A 48 -34.55 19.58 -6.84
CA ALA A 48 -34.39 18.15 -6.69
C ALA A 48 -33.72 17.63 -7.96
N SER A 49 -32.43 17.30 -7.87
CA SER A 49 -31.77 16.36 -8.77
C SER A 49 -30.51 15.90 -8.05
N ALA A 50 -30.54 14.62 -7.70
CA ALA A 50 -29.47 13.90 -7.05
C ALA A 50 -28.11 14.23 -7.69
N SER A 51 -27.13 14.58 -6.86
CA SER A 51 -25.72 14.33 -7.19
C SER A 51 -25.49 12.82 -7.10
N ASN A 52 -26.13 12.09 -8.02
CA ASN A 52 -25.79 10.72 -8.32
C ASN A 52 -24.34 10.72 -8.80
N ALA A 53 -23.58 9.76 -8.26
CA ALA A 53 -22.18 9.51 -8.52
C ALA A 53 -21.76 9.87 -9.95
N ASP A 54 -20.76 10.73 -10.06
CA ASP A 54 -19.85 10.65 -11.19
C ASP A 54 -18.43 10.47 -10.66
N SER A 55 -18.23 9.36 -9.95
CA SER A 55 -16.93 8.71 -9.97
C SER A 55 -16.78 8.03 -11.33
N THR A 56 -16.63 8.80 -12.41
CA THR A 56 -16.06 8.30 -13.68
C THR A 56 -14.56 8.12 -13.50
N TYR A 57 -14.20 7.22 -12.59
CA TYR A 57 -12.87 6.65 -12.54
C TYR A 57 -12.96 5.12 -12.62
N HIS A 58 -13.81 4.61 -13.51
CA HIS A 58 -13.86 3.17 -13.81
C HIS A 58 -14.47 2.86 -15.17
N ALA A 59 -13.81 3.31 -16.24
CA ALA A 59 -14.08 2.77 -17.57
C ALA A 59 -12.83 2.80 -18.47
N THR A 60 -11.66 2.49 -17.92
CA THR A 60 -10.57 1.99 -18.76
C THR A 60 -10.53 0.46 -18.67
N GLY A 61 -11.43 -0.16 -19.42
CA GLY A 61 -11.25 -1.53 -19.90
C GLY A 61 -11.28 -2.65 -18.86
N ALA A 62 -12.26 -2.65 -17.95
CA ALA A 62 -12.54 -3.85 -17.15
C ALA A 62 -12.92 -4.99 -18.09
N ARG A 63 -12.16 -6.09 -18.03
CA ARG A 63 -12.42 -7.32 -18.79
C ARG A 63 -12.97 -8.37 -17.84
N LYS A 64 -13.90 -9.19 -18.33
CA LYS A 64 -14.38 -10.36 -17.57
C LYS A 64 -13.40 -11.52 -17.76
N ALA A 65 -13.08 -12.20 -16.68
CA ALA A 65 -12.32 -13.44 -16.71
C ALA A 65 -12.95 -14.46 -15.76
N THR A 66 -12.89 -15.74 -16.12
CA THR A 66 -13.40 -16.85 -15.29
C THR A 66 -12.27 -17.45 -14.48
N VAL A 67 -12.42 -17.47 -13.16
CA VAL A 67 -11.53 -18.23 -12.26
C VAL A 67 -11.82 -19.71 -12.44
N PHE A 68 -10.97 -20.44 -13.17
CA PHE A 68 -11.28 -21.82 -13.56
C PHE A 68 -10.69 -22.88 -12.61
N ALA A 69 -9.69 -22.52 -11.81
CA ALA A 69 -8.99 -23.45 -10.91
C ALA A 69 -9.03 -22.94 -9.45
N PRO A 70 -10.19 -22.96 -8.79
CA PRO A 70 -10.25 -22.70 -7.36
C PRO A 70 -9.51 -23.81 -6.58
N PRO A 71 -8.87 -23.48 -5.43
CA PRO A 71 -8.77 -22.14 -4.86
C PRO A 71 -7.76 -21.26 -5.62
N SER A 72 -8.18 -20.05 -5.97
CA SER A 72 -7.33 -19.04 -6.61
C SER A 72 -7.07 -17.89 -5.63
N ASN A 73 -5.84 -17.36 -5.62
CA ASN A 73 -5.40 -16.40 -4.62
C ASN A 73 -5.23 -15.02 -5.26
N VAL A 74 -5.92 -14.03 -4.70
CA VAL A 74 -5.69 -12.62 -4.99
C VAL A 74 -4.68 -12.09 -3.98
N ARG A 75 -3.65 -11.40 -4.45
CA ARG A 75 -2.54 -10.90 -3.62
C ARG A 75 -2.46 -9.38 -3.64
N ASP A 76 -1.76 -8.79 -2.69
CA ASP A 76 -1.50 -7.33 -2.64
C ASP A 76 -0.53 -6.89 -3.75
N ARG A 77 0.42 -7.76 -4.09
CA ARG A 77 1.41 -7.62 -5.17
C ARG A 77 1.83 -9.02 -5.68
N PRO A 78 2.54 -9.10 -6.82
CA PRO A 78 3.13 -10.36 -7.30
C PRO A 78 3.90 -11.08 -6.19
N ASN A 79 3.56 -12.35 -5.96
CA ASN A 79 4.14 -13.20 -4.92
C ASN A 79 4.04 -12.63 -3.47
N GLY A 80 3.22 -11.60 -3.23
CA GLY A 80 3.02 -10.97 -1.93
C GLY A 80 1.99 -11.68 -1.05
N ASN A 81 1.40 -10.96 -0.10
CA ASN A 81 0.42 -11.52 0.83
C ASN A 81 -0.91 -11.79 0.13
N ILE A 82 -1.63 -12.82 0.57
CA ILE A 82 -2.96 -13.13 0.04
C ILE A 82 -3.98 -12.17 0.67
N VAL A 83 -4.63 -11.36 -0.16
CA VAL A 83 -5.72 -10.44 0.24
C VAL A 83 -7.02 -11.23 0.43
N CYS A 84 -7.33 -12.11 -0.53
CA CYS A 84 -8.44 -13.04 -0.39
C CYS A 84 -8.23 -14.29 -1.26
N ARG A 85 -9.05 -15.31 -0.98
CA ARG A 85 -9.08 -16.57 -1.73
C ARG A 85 -10.44 -16.76 -2.38
N ILE A 86 -10.44 -17.02 -3.68
CA ILE A 86 -11.63 -17.34 -4.46
C ILE A 86 -11.79 -18.86 -4.43
N THR A 87 -12.80 -19.34 -3.71
CA THR A 87 -13.03 -20.76 -3.43
C THR A 87 -13.95 -21.44 -4.44
N THR A 88 -14.62 -20.67 -5.29
CA THR A 88 -15.56 -21.19 -6.29
C THR A 88 -15.19 -20.69 -7.68
N ARG A 89 -15.56 -21.46 -8.70
CA ARG A 89 -15.45 -21.03 -10.09
C ARG A 89 -16.48 -19.92 -10.33
N ARG A 90 -16.02 -18.72 -10.69
CA ARG A 90 -16.87 -17.55 -10.96
C ARG A 90 -16.19 -16.57 -11.91
N GLN A 91 -16.98 -15.68 -12.49
CA GLN A 91 -16.47 -14.54 -13.25
C GLN A 91 -16.03 -13.42 -12.30
N ILE A 92 -14.95 -12.74 -12.65
CA ILE A 92 -14.39 -11.59 -11.94
C ILE A 92 -14.05 -10.48 -12.93
N ASN A 93 -13.90 -9.25 -12.43
CA ASN A 93 -13.32 -8.18 -13.23
C ASN A 93 -11.80 -8.24 -13.11
N VAL A 94 -11.13 -8.11 -14.24
CA VAL A 94 -9.69 -7.88 -14.31
C VAL A 94 -9.43 -6.64 -15.14
N TYR A 95 -8.35 -5.93 -14.85
CA TYR A 95 -8.04 -4.64 -15.46
C TYR A 95 -6.75 -4.76 -16.28
N ARG A 96 -5.75 -3.93 -15.97
CA ARG A 96 -4.43 -3.94 -16.61
C ARG A 96 -3.48 -4.94 -15.97
N PHE A 97 -2.39 -5.25 -16.68
CA PHE A 97 -1.26 -5.94 -16.08
C PHE A 97 -0.65 -5.07 -14.98
N TYR A 98 -0.31 -5.70 -13.86
CA TYR A 98 0.26 -5.02 -12.70
C TYR A 98 1.72 -4.63 -12.94
N ASP A 99 2.46 -5.45 -13.68
CA ASP A 99 3.88 -5.27 -13.99
C ASP A 99 4.19 -5.57 -15.46
N ASN A 100 5.46 -5.35 -15.84
CA ASN A 100 5.95 -5.60 -17.20
C ASN A 100 6.09 -7.09 -17.54
N SER A 101 5.95 -8.00 -16.56
CA SER A 101 6.02 -9.44 -16.80
C SER A 101 4.76 -9.98 -17.48
N GLN A 102 3.66 -9.22 -17.40
CA GLN A 102 2.34 -9.60 -17.93
C GLN A 102 1.81 -10.91 -17.33
N GLN A 103 2.26 -11.30 -16.14
CA GLN A 103 1.79 -12.51 -15.45
C GLN A 103 0.70 -12.22 -14.42
N TRP A 104 0.55 -10.97 -14.00
CA TRP A 104 -0.35 -10.55 -12.94
C TRP A 104 -1.29 -9.46 -13.44
N LEU A 105 -2.59 -9.65 -13.21
CA LEU A 105 -3.61 -8.68 -13.56
C LEU A 105 -4.23 -8.11 -12.29
N SER A 106 -4.48 -6.80 -12.27
CA SER A 106 -5.25 -6.17 -11.20
C SER A 106 -6.70 -6.64 -11.24
N THR A 107 -7.32 -6.81 -10.06
CA THR A 107 -8.72 -7.27 -9.90
C THR A 107 -9.34 -6.69 -8.62
N ASP A 108 -10.67 -6.56 -8.63
CA ASP A 108 -11.56 -6.19 -7.52
C ASP A 108 -12.26 -7.41 -6.91
N ALA A 109 -11.85 -8.64 -7.27
CA ALA A 109 -12.56 -9.86 -6.92
C ALA A 109 -12.73 -10.09 -5.40
N CYS A 110 -11.97 -9.40 -4.56
CA CYS A 110 -12.10 -9.47 -3.11
C CYS A 110 -13.19 -8.55 -2.53
N GLY A 111 -13.90 -7.79 -3.36
CA GLY A 111 -14.93 -6.82 -2.97
C GLY A 111 -14.55 -5.41 -3.41
N ASP A 112 -15.53 -4.50 -3.37
CA ASP A 112 -15.45 -3.17 -4.00
C ASP A 112 -14.30 -2.30 -3.47
N ASP A 113 -13.93 -2.47 -2.20
CA ASP A 113 -12.85 -1.72 -1.54
C ASP A 113 -11.53 -2.50 -1.41
N ARG A 114 -11.45 -3.72 -1.96
CA ARG A 114 -10.29 -4.61 -1.81
C ARG A 114 -9.73 -5.02 -3.16
N TYR A 115 -8.86 -4.18 -3.68
CA TYR A 115 -8.12 -4.46 -4.89
C TYR A 115 -6.91 -5.36 -4.61
N GLY A 116 -6.55 -6.15 -5.61
CA GLY A 116 -5.33 -6.93 -5.59
C GLY A 116 -4.94 -7.40 -6.98
N VAL A 117 -4.09 -8.40 -7.03
CA VAL A 117 -3.60 -9.00 -8.27
C VAL A 117 -3.85 -10.50 -8.30
N ILE A 118 -4.20 -11.01 -9.47
CA ILE A 118 -4.39 -12.43 -9.73
C ILE A 118 -3.46 -12.88 -10.85
N HIS A 119 -2.87 -14.06 -10.69
CA HIS A 119 -1.98 -14.64 -11.69
C HIS A 119 -2.78 -15.18 -12.89
N ILE A 120 -2.30 -14.94 -14.11
CA ILE A 120 -2.99 -15.34 -15.34
C ILE A 120 -3.28 -16.84 -15.41
N SER A 121 -2.47 -17.69 -14.78
CA SER A 121 -2.67 -19.15 -14.78
C SER A 121 -3.93 -19.60 -14.01
N GLN A 122 -4.53 -18.72 -13.22
CA GLN A 122 -5.71 -19.02 -12.39
C GLN A 122 -7.03 -18.65 -13.09
N ILE A 123 -6.94 -17.94 -14.22
CA ILE A 123 -8.08 -17.40 -14.95
C ILE A 123 -8.10 -17.83 -16.41
N ARG A 124 -9.27 -17.69 -17.04
CA ARG A 124 -9.47 -17.80 -18.49
C ARG A 124 -10.30 -16.60 -18.96
N PHE A 125 -9.97 -16.09 -20.13
CA PHE A 125 -10.76 -15.07 -20.82
C PHE A 125 -11.79 -15.73 -21.73
#